data_AF-A0A7W0N0I0-F1
#
_entry.id   AF-A0A7W0N0I0-F1
#
_cell.length_a   1.000
_cell.length_b   1.000
_cell.length_c   1.000
_cell.angle_alpha   90.00
_cell.angle_beta   90.00
_cell.angle_gamma   90.00
#
_symmetry.space_group_name_H-M   'P 1'
#
loop_
_entity.id
_entity.type
_entity.pdbx_description
1 polymer ?
#
loop_
_entity_poly.entity_id
_entity_poly.type
_entity_poly.pdbx_seq_one_letter_code
_entity_poly.pdbx_strand_id
1 'polypeptide(L)'
;MSIMDLLGAGKPRRQEYEDFVGRYEQGEPHEGYADDEVKSRYDEVSSGLDDDEYEESAQEAFGRMSPQGRRELAQLLRKEGREGGVDLGEHDRDDDERYEDPRELARMTRHVRKQKPDLLGGLLGGGGGGGGGGGGALGNPIAKAALAGVAAMAAKRMFGR
;
A
#
# COMPACT_ATOMS: atom_id res chain seq x y z
N MET A 1 26.89 5.76 -33.84
CA MET A 1 26.20 4.86 -32.90
C MET A 1 26.99 4.86 -31.61
N SER A 2 26.50 5.56 -30.59
CA SER A 2 27.19 5.76 -29.32
C SER A 2 26.53 4.96 -28.20
N ILE A 3 27.37 4.38 -27.36
CA ILE A 3 27.09 3.79 -26.05
C ILE A 3 26.38 4.72 -25.04
N MET A 4 26.00 5.93 -25.45
CA MET A 4 25.27 6.92 -24.65
C MET A 4 23.74 6.81 -24.77
N ASP A 5 23.21 5.98 -25.69
CA ASP A 5 21.78 5.63 -25.72
C ASP A 5 21.41 4.46 -24.79
N LEU A 6 22.39 3.84 -24.12
CA LEU A 6 22.16 2.65 -23.29
C LEU A 6 21.91 2.98 -21.80
N LEU A 7 21.97 4.26 -21.40
CA LEU A 7 21.87 4.68 -19.99
C LEU A 7 20.90 5.85 -19.76
N GLY A 8 19.89 6.01 -20.63
CA GLY A 8 18.93 7.12 -20.56
C GLY A 8 17.46 6.73 -20.74
N ALA A 9 17.16 5.51 -21.18
CA ALA A 9 15.80 5.00 -21.27
C ALA A 9 15.51 4.16 -20.02
N GLY A 10 15.14 4.82 -18.91
CA GLY A 10 14.35 4.13 -17.89
C GLY A 10 13.17 3.46 -18.60
N LYS A 11 12.83 2.23 -18.17
CA LYS A 11 11.68 1.52 -18.74
C LYS A 11 10.48 2.48 -18.77
N PRO A 12 9.67 2.52 -19.85
CA PRO A 12 8.48 3.36 -19.86
C PRO A 12 7.66 3.06 -18.60
N ARG A 13 7.17 4.08 -17.89
CA ARG A 13 6.50 3.93 -16.57
C ARG A 13 5.53 2.75 -16.52
N ARG A 14 4.75 2.56 -17.59
CA ARG A 14 3.83 1.42 -17.76
C ARG A 14 4.52 0.05 -17.58
N GLN A 15 5.69 -0.14 -18.16
CA GLN A 15 6.47 -1.37 -18.07
C GLN A 15 7.06 -1.57 -16.66
N GLU A 16 7.43 -0.49 -15.96
CA GLU A 16 7.82 -0.57 -14.54
C GLU A 16 6.64 -1.01 -13.65
N TYR A 17 5.42 -0.56 -13.96
CA TYR A 17 4.20 -0.99 -13.29
C TYR A 17 3.86 -2.44 -13.59
N GLU A 18 3.98 -2.87 -14.85
CA GLU A 18 3.78 -4.27 -15.24
C GLU A 18 4.80 -5.19 -14.52
N ASP A 19 6.05 -4.76 -14.38
CA ASP A 19 7.08 -5.48 -13.62
C ASP A 19 6.77 -5.51 -12.11
N PHE A 20 6.22 -4.42 -11.56
CA PHE A 20 5.79 -4.34 -10.16
C PHE A 20 4.60 -5.27 -9.89
N VAL A 21 3.55 -5.20 -10.71
CA VAL A 21 2.39 -6.10 -10.61
C VAL A 21 2.81 -7.55 -10.85
N GLY A 22 3.65 -7.79 -11.84
CA GLY A 22 4.14 -9.12 -12.20
C GLY A 22 4.92 -9.79 -11.08
N ARG A 23 5.77 -9.04 -10.36
CA ARG A 23 6.46 -9.53 -9.16
C ARG A 23 5.47 -9.84 -8.03
N TYR A 24 4.38 -9.07 -7.92
CA TYR A 24 3.40 -9.18 -6.82
C TYR A 24 2.52 -10.41 -7.02
N GLU A 25 2.25 -10.75 -8.29
CA GLU A 25 1.50 -11.94 -8.68
C GLU A 25 2.35 -13.21 -8.69
N GLN A 26 3.68 -13.12 -8.88
CA GLN A 26 4.58 -14.28 -8.98
C GLN A 26 5.28 -14.67 -7.68
N GLY A 27 5.36 -13.80 -6.67
CA GLY A 27 6.06 -14.04 -5.40
C GLY A 27 5.24 -13.63 -4.17
N GLU A 28 5.80 -13.84 -2.96
CA GLU A 28 5.15 -13.31 -1.76
C GLU A 28 5.12 -11.77 -1.78
N PRO A 29 4.01 -11.11 -1.41
CA PRO A 29 3.81 -9.66 -1.45
C PRO A 29 4.91 -8.78 -0.83
N HIS A 30 5.76 -9.37 0.01
CA HIS A 30 6.78 -8.68 0.80
C HIS A 30 8.22 -8.97 0.32
N GLU A 31 8.43 -9.98 -0.54
CA GLU A 31 9.74 -10.33 -1.10
C GLU A 31 9.94 -9.65 -2.46
N GLY A 32 11.07 -8.94 -2.64
CA GLY A 32 11.45 -8.35 -3.93
C GLY A 32 11.01 -6.89 -4.18
N TYR A 33 10.52 -6.19 -3.15
CA TYR A 33 10.24 -4.75 -3.20
C TYR A 33 11.11 -3.97 -2.24
N ALA A 34 11.64 -2.83 -2.69
CA ALA A 34 12.20 -1.84 -1.78
C ALA A 34 11.06 -1.06 -1.11
N ASP A 35 11.25 -0.65 0.15
CA ASP A 35 10.25 0.13 0.88
C ASP A 35 9.92 1.44 0.14
N ASP A 36 10.95 2.12 -0.34
CA ASP A 36 10.83 3.36 -1.13
C ASP A 36 10.09 3.14 -2.46
N GLU A 37 10.27 1.96 -3.07
CA GLU A 37 9.56 1.59 -4.30
C GLU A 37 8.06 1.46 -4.01
N VAL A 38 7.68 0.70 -2.97
CA VAL A 38 6.27 0.54 -2.58
C VAL A 38 5.63 1.88 -2.25
N LYS A 39 6.32 2.72 -1.47
CA LYS A 39 5.84 4.05 -1.11
C LYS A 39 5.64 4.93 -2.33
N SER A 40 6.65 5.02 -3.20
CA SER A 40 6.58 5.84 -4.42
C SER A 40 5.43 5.41 -5.33
N ARG A 41 5.28 4.10 -5.55
CA ARG A 41 4.18 3.55 -6.37
C ARG A 41 2.83 3.80 -5.72
N TYR A 42 2.70 3.56 -4.41
CA TYR A 42 1.48 3.82 -3.69
C TYR A 42 1.08 5.30 -3.73
N ASP A 43 2.00 6.23 -3.47
CA ASP A 43 1.73 7.67 -3.51
C ASP A 43 1.33 8.12 -4.93
N GLU A 44 2.01 7.63 -5.96
CA GLU A 44 1.69 7.94 -7.37
C GLU A 44 0.28 7.44 -7.73
N VAL A 45 -0.06 6.19 -7.44
CA VAL A 45 -1.36 5.62 -7.82
C VAL A 45 -2.50 6.14 -6.96
N SER A 46 -2.30 6.26 -5.65
CA SER A 46 -3.35 6.68 -4.71
C SER A 46 -3.78 8.14 -4.94
N SER A 47 -2.88 8.99 -5.46
CA SER A 47 -3.19 10.37 -5.82
C SER A 47 -4.09 10.51 -7.04
N GLY A 48 -4.10 9.51 -7.93
CA GLY A 48 -4.88 9.50 -9.17
C GLY A 48 -6.17 8.68 -9.10
N LEU A 49 -6.39 7.93 -8.02
CA LEU A 49 -7.56 7.06 -7.85
C LEU A 49 -8.68 7.75 -7.09
N ASP A 50 -9.90 7.57 -7.59
CA ASP A 50 -11.10 7.89 -6.83
C ASP A 50 -11.23 7.00 -5.58
N ASP A 51 -12.11 7.41 -4.67
CA ASP A 51 -12.41 6.72 -3.42
C ASP A 51 -12.88 5.27 -3.61
N ASP A 52 -13.69 5.02 -4.64
CA ASP A 52 -14.25 3.71 -4.91
C ASP A 52 -13.21 2.79 -5.58
N GLU A 53 -12.45 3.30 -6.54
CA GLU A 53 -11.37 2.53 -7.19
C GLU A 53 -10.27 2.13 -6.21
N TYR A 54 -9.99 2.99 -5.23
CA TYR A 54 -9.08 2.68 -4.14
C TYR A 54 -9.63 1.56 -3.24
N GLU A 55 -10.91 1.63 -2.84
CA GLU A 55 -11.55 0.59 -2.03
C GLU A 55 -11.50 -0.76 -2.72
N GLU A 56 -11.87 -0.81 -4.00
CA GLU A 56 -11.86 -2.05 -4.77
C GLU A 56 -10.44 -2.61 -4.92
N SER A 57 -9.45 -1.74 -5.19
CA SER A 57 -8.04 -2.14 -5.28
C SER A 57 -7.52 -2.69 -3.94
N ALA A 58 -7.87 -2.03 -2.84
CA ALA A 58 -7.54 -2.45 -1.49
C ALA A 58 -8.22 -3.77 -1.14
N GLN A 59 -9.50 -3.93 -1.47
CA GLN A 59 -10.25 -5.16 -1.23
C GLN A 59 -9.62 -6.36 -1.95
N GLU A 60 -9.24 -6.22 -3.22
CA GLU A 60 -8.59 -7.30 -3.94
C GLU A 60 -7.20 -7.62 -3.38
N ALA A 61 -6.42 -6.60 -3.03
CA ALA A 61 -5.11 -6.76 -2.42
C ALA A 61 -5.21 -7.50 -1.07
N PHE A 62 -6.14 -7.09 -0.20
CA PHE A 62 -6.38 -7.71 1.09
C PHE A 62 -7.03 -9.10 0.93
N GLY A 63 -7.76 -9.33 -0.15
CA GLY A 63 -8.30 -10.65 -0.52
C GLY A 63 -7.21 -11.70 -0.75
N ARG A 64 -6.01 -11.26 -1.18
CA ARG A 64 -4.82 -12.12 -1.35
C ARG A 64 -4.04 -12.35 -0.04
N MET A 65 -4.27 -11.53 0.98
CA MET A 65 -3.63 -11.71 2.29
C MET A 65 -4.31 -12.84 3.08
N SER A 66 -3.55 -13.51 3.94
CA SER A 66 -4.12 -14.48 4.88
C SER A 66 -5.07 -13.78 5.87
N PRO A 67 -6.07 -14.48 6.44
CA PRO A 67 -6.95 -13.91 7.47
C PRO A 67 -6.15 -13.30 8.63
N GLN A 68 -5.09 -13.99 9.06
CA GLN A 68 -4.19 -13.50 10.12
C GLN A 68 -3.46 -12.21 9.71
N GLY A 69 -2.94 -12.14 8.48
CA GLY A 69 -2.27 -10.94 7.98
C GLY A 69 -3.22 -9.74 7.86
N ARG A 70 -4.48 -9.98 7.49
CA ARG A 70 -5.52 -8.94 7.50
C ARG A 70 -5.80 -8.44 8.91
N ARG A 71 -5.90 -9.33 9.89
CA ARG A 71 -6.09 -8.97 11.30
C ARG A 71 -4.93 -8.13 11.83
N GLU A 72 -3.69 -8.51 11.52
CA GLU A 72 -2.48 -7.77 11.89
C GLU A 72 -2.46 -6.36 11.26
N LEU A 73 -2.82 -6.25 9.97
CA LEU A 73 -2.96 -4.96 9.30
C LEU A 73 -4.04 -4.10 9.96
N ALA A 74 -5.18 -4.70 10.30
CA ALA A 74 -6.28 -3.99 10.94
C ALA A 74 -5.88 -3.44 12.31
N GLN A 75 -5.17 -4.25 13.12
CA GLN A 75 -4.65 -3.82 14.41
C GLN A 75 -3.67 -2.66 14.28
N LEU A 76 -2.80 -2.71 13.27
CA LEU A 76 -1.86 -1.64 12.98
C LEU A 76 -2.58 -0.35 12.56
N LEU A 77 -3.54 -0.43 11.62
CA LEU A 77 -4.33 0.71 11.17
C LEU A 77 -5.13 1.35 12.31
N ARG A 78 -5.69 0.55 13.22
CA ARG A 78 -6.40 1.06 14.41
C ARG A 78 -5.46 1.76 15.39
N LYS A 79 -4.24 1.24 15.55
CA LYS A 79 -3.23 1.87 16.41
C LYS A 79 -2.83 3.23 15.85
N GLU A 80 -2.41 3.27 14.59
CA GLU A 80 -2.01 4.50 13.91
C GLU A 80 -3.18 5.48 13.78
N GLY A 81 -4.38 4.99 13.46
CA GLY A 81 -5.61 5.78 13.43
C GLY A 81 -5.84 6.52 14.75
N ARG A 82 -5.74 5.82 15.88
CA ARG A 82 -5.88 6.42 17.22
C ARG A 82 -4.77 7.42 17.52
N GLU A 83 -3.52 7.10 17.19
CA GLU A 83 -2.37 8.00 17.38
C GLU A 83 -2.48 9.26 16.49
N GLY A 84 -3.02 9.11 15.28
CA GLY A 84 -3.28 10.19 14.32
C GLY A 84 -4.57 10.99 14.56
N GLY A 85 -5.37 10.60 15.56
CA GLY A 85 -6.65 11.25 15.88
C GLY A 85 -7.75 11.00 14.85
N VAL A 86 -7.70 9.88 14.12
CA VAL A 86 -8.73 9.43 13.17
C VAL A 86 -9.76 8.60 13.94
N ASP A 87 -11.02 9.02 13.85
CA ASP A 87 -12.12 8.24 14.42
C ASP A 87 -12.46 7.06 13.48
N LEU A 88 -12.06 5.87 13.91
CA LEU A 88 -12.36 4.59 13.25
C LEU A 88 -13.51 3.85 13.93
N GLY A 89 -14.24 4.54 14.81
CA GLY A 89 -15.26 3.97 15.68
C GLY A 89 -14.66 3.30 16.92
N GLU A 90 -15.21 3.63 18.08
CA GLU A 90 -14.83 3.06 19.38
C GLU A 90 -15.26 1.59 19.58
N HIS A 91 -15.80 0.93 18.55
CA HIS A 91 -16.30 -0.43 18.69
C HIS A 91 -15.20 -1.41 19.13
N ASP A 92 -15.59 -2.24 20.09
CA ASP A 92 -14.76 -2.96 21.04
C ASP A 92 -13.60 -3.78 20.42
N ARG A 93 -12.62 -4.08 21.25
CA ARG A 93 -11.42 -4.85 20.89
C ARG A 93 -11.73 -6.27 20.41
N ASP A 94 -12.96 -6.75 20.58
CA ASP A 94 -13.39 -8.10 20.25
C ASP A 94 -13.91 -8.27 18.81
N ASP A 95 -14.20 -7.17 18.10
CA ASP A 95 -14.68 -7.21 16.70
C ASP A 95 -13.53 -7.28 15.66
N ASP A 96 -12.34 -7.74 16.04
CA ASP A 96 -11.20 -7.89 15.12
C ASP A 96 -11.48 -8.93 14.01
N GLU A 97 -12.39 -9.88 14.26
CA GLU A 97 -12.86 -10.88 13.30
C GLU A 97 -13.53 -10.26 12.08
N ARG A 98 -14.17 -9.09 12.21
CA ARG A 98 -14.81 -8.41 11.05
C ARG A 98 -13.77 -7.93 10.05
N TYR A 99 -12.57 -7.60 10.52
CA TYR A 99 -11.48 -7.13 9.66
C TYR A 99 -10.69 -8.27 9.02
N GLU A 100 -11.04 -9.53 9.35
CA GLU A 100 -10.67 -10.67 8.52
C GLU A 100 -11.43 -10.66 7.19
N ASP A 101 -12.53 -9.90 7.06
CA ASP A 101 -13.13 -9.63 5.77
C ASP A 101 -12.29 -8.58 5.02
N PRO A 102 -11.73 -8.93 3.84
CA PRO A 102 -10.93 -7.99 3.05
C PRO A 102 -11.70 -6.73 2.64
N ARG A 103 -13.03 -6.81 2.53
CA ARG A 103 -13.90 -5.69 2.20
C ARG A 103 -14.06 -4.71 3.36
N GLU A 104 -14.19 -5.20 4.58
CA GLU A 104 -14.25 -4.33 5.77
C GLU A 104 -12.90 -3.64 6.01
N LEU A 105 -11.81 -4.36 5.81
CA LEU A 105 -10.47 -3.79 5.90
C LEU A 105 -10.24 -2.70 4.85
N ALA A 106 -10.69 -2.91 3.61
CA ALA A 106 -10.64 -1.91 2.54
C ALA A 106 -11.43 -0.65 2.86
N ARG A 107 -12.66 -0.80 3.36
CA ARG A 107 -13.48 0.33 3.84
C ARG A 107 -12.77 1.12 4.93
N MET A 108 -12.18 0.43 5.91
CA MET A 108 -11.43 1.07 6.99
C MET A 108 -10.24 1.85 6.44
N THR A 109 -9.43 1.25 5.58
CA THR A 109 -8.26 1.94 4.99
C THR A 109 -8.69 3.14 4.13
N ARG A 110 -9.77 3.02 3.35
CA ARG A 110 -10.37 4.16 2.62
C ARG A 110 -10.76 5.29 3.56
N HIS A 111 -11.41 4.96 4.68
CA HIS A 111 -11.83 5.95 5.68
C HIS A 111 -10.64 6.66 6.33
N VAL A 112 -9.58 5.91 6.67
CA VAL A 112 -8.30 6.48 7.13
C VAL A 112 -7.72 7.42 6.07
N ARG A 113 -7.61 6.97 4.82
CA ARG A 113 -7.07 7.75 3.70
C ARG A 113 -7.80 9.09 3.54
N LYS A 114 -9.14 9.05 3.61
CA LYS A 114 -10.00 10.21 3.41
C LYS A 114 -9.88 11.24 4.53
N GLN A 115 -9.73 10.77 5.77
CA GLN A 115 -9.59 11.66 6.92
C GLN A 115 -8.16 12.19 7.06
N LYS A 116 -7.16 11.30 6.91
CA LYS A 116 -5.74 11.61 7.01
C LYS A 116 -4.93 10.78 6.02
N PRO A 117 -4.72 11.27 4.78
CA PRO A 117 -3.88 10.59 3.80
C PRO A 117 -2.43 10.46 4.28
N ASP A 118 -1.94 11.46 5.03
CA ASP A 118 -0.61 11.47 5.63
C ASP A 118 -0.37 10.31 6.60
N LEU A 119 -1.43 9.74 7.20
CA LEU A 119 -1.32 8.63 8.15
C LEU A 119 -0.92 7.33 7.43
N LEU A 120 -1.54 7.05 6.28
CA LEU A 120 -1.14 5.93 5.43
C LEU A 120 0.27 6.14 4.84
N GLY A 121 0.61 7.38 4.51
CA GLY A 121 1.97 7.77 4.12
C GLY A 121 3.00 7.63 5.23
N GLY A 122 2.61 7.85 6.50
CA GLY A 122 3.45 7.68 7.68
C GLY A 122 3.66 6.22 8.06
N LEU A 123 2.65 5.37 7.84
CA LEU A 123 2.80 3.91 7.86
C LEU A 123 3.85 3.41 6.86
N LEU A 124 3.99 4.09 5.73
CA LEU A 124 4.96 3.79 4.65
C LEU A 124 6.36 4.35 4.87
N GLY A 125 6.51 5.33 5.76
CA GLY A 125 7.74 6.10 5.86
C GLY A 125 7.86 6.70 7.24
N GLY A 126 8.00 5.83 8.24
CA GLY A 126 8.07 6.14 9.67
C GLY A 126 8.50 7.58 9.95
N GLY A 127 7.58 8.35 10.52
CA GLY A 127 7.56 9.81 10.40
C GLY A 127 8.86 10.54 10.74
N GLY A 128 9.12 11.60 9.97
CA GLY A 128 10.02 12.68 10.36
C GLY A 128 11.17 12.94 9.40
N GLY A 129 10.96 13.85 8.46
CA GLY A 129 11.97 14.82 8.01
C GLY A 129 13.29 14.31 7.44
N GLY A 130 13.43 14.42 6.11
CA GLY A 130 14.68 14.88 5.50
C GLY A 130 15.82 13.88 5.36
N GLY A 131 16.16 13.58 4.09
CA GLY A 131 17.54 13.40 3.68
C GLY A 131 18.19 12.04 3.99
N GLY A 132 18.36 11.25 2.93
CA GLY A 132 19.59 10.48 2.73
C GLY A 132 19.82 9.25 3.60
N GLY A 133 19.67 8.08 2.98
CA GLY A 133 20.53 6.95 3.26
C GLY A 133 20.03 5.93 4.30
N GLY A 134 19.86 4.70 3.82
CA GLY A 134 20.15 3.52 4.63
C GLY A 134 19.01 2.96 5.46
N GLY A 135 18.22 2.07 4.84
CA GLY A 135 17.68 0.89 5.50
C GLY A 135 16.50 1.10 6.45
N GLY A 136 15.29 0.84 5.94
CA GLY A 136 14.10 0.50 6.72
C GLY A 136 13.20 1.68 7.04
N ALA A 137 12.05 1.77 6.38
CA ALA A 137 11.01 2.70 6.82
C ALA A 137 9.57 2.31 6.47
N LEU A 138 9.33 1.14 5.89
CA LEU A 138 8.09 0.42 6.19
C LEU A 138 8.33 -0.36 7.48
N GLY A 139 8.09 0.28 8.63
CA GLY A 139 8.33 -0.32 9.95
C GLY A 139 7.56 -1.63 10.21
N ASN A 140 6.64 -2.02 9.32
CA ASN A 140 5.89 -3.25 9.39
C ASN A 140 5.81 -3.97 8.02
N PRO A 141 6.30 -5.23 7.91
CA PRO A 141 6.22 -6.00 6.66
C PRO A 141 4.78 -6.27 6.20
N ILE A 142 3.80 -6.33 7.12
CA ILE A 142 2.40 -6.53 6.74
C ILE A 142 1.80 -5.28 6.08
N ALA A 143 2.17 -4.10 6.56
CA ALA A 143 1.78 -2.83 5.97
C ALA A 143 2.38 -2.67 4.57
N LYS A 144 3.64 -3.08 4.42
CA LYS A 144 4.32 -3.10 3.13
C LYS A 144 3.61 -4.00 2.13
N ALA A 145 3.36 -5.25 2.51
CA ALA A 145 2.65 -6.23 1.67
C ALA A 145 1.27 -5.72 1.25
N ALA A 146 0.52 -5.16 2.21
CA ALA A 146 -0.81 -4.63 2.00
C ALA A 146 -0.79 -3.47 1.00
N LEU A 147 0.09 -2.49 1.20
CA LEU A 147 0.18 -1.28 0.37
C LEU A 147 0.80 -1.55 -0.99
N ALA A 148 1.77 -2.47 -1.07
CA ALA A 148 2.27 -2.99 -2.34
C ALA A 148 1.14 -3.65 -3.14
N GLY A 149 0.29 -4.43 -2.47
CA GLY A 149 -0.89 -5.02 -3.09
C GLY A 149 -1.88 -3.98 -3.59
N VAL A 150 -2.24 -2.99 -2.75
CA VAL A 150 -3.14 -1.90 -3.17
C VAL A 150 -2.56 -1.18 -4.38
N ALA A 151 -1.26 -0.86 -4.35
CA ALA A 151 -0.59 -0.19 -5.45
C ALA A 151 -0.56 -1.03 -6.74
N ALA A 152 -0.35 -2.34 -6.63
CA ALA A 152 -0.36 -3.25 -7.76
C ALA A 152 -1.76 -3.34 -8.39
N MET A 153 -2.79 -3.52 -7.57
CA MET A 153 -4.18 -3.60 -8.04
C MET A 153 -4.68 -2.27 -8.62
N ALA A 154 -4.25 -1.16 -8.04
CA ALA A 154 -4.50 0.19 -8.56
C ALA A 154 -3.83 0.42 -9.93
N ALA A 155 -2.54 0.09 -10.04
CA ALA A 155 -1.80 0.19 -11.28
C ALA A 155 -2.40 -0.68 -12.39
N LYS A 156 -2.82 -1.90 -12.05
CA LYS A 156 -3.49 -2.82 -12.98
C LYS A 156 -4.78 -2.20 -13.55
N ARG A 157 -5.56 -1.48 -12.75
CA ARG A 157 -6.77 -0.76 -13.21
C ARG A 157 -6.45 0.42 -14.12
N MET A 158 -5.45 1.22 -13.75
CA MET A 158 -5.08 2.42 -14.51
C MET A 158 -4.38 2.11 -15.84
N PHE A 159 -3.50 1.10 -15.86
CA PHE A 159 -2.64 0.82 -17.01
C PHE A 159 -3.03 -0.45 -17.79
N GLY A 160 -3.83 -1.33 -17.20
CA GLY A 160 -4.25 -2.61 -17.80
C GLY A 160 -5.55 -2.57 -18.60
N ARG A 161 -5.97 -1.38 -19.05
CA ARG A 161 -7.11 -1.22 -19.97
C ARG A 161 -6.70 -1.42 -21.42
#